data_AF-A0A9E3Q102-F1
#
_entry.id   AF-A0A9E3Q102-F1
#
_cell.length_a   1.000
_cell.length_b   1.000
_cell.length_c   1.000
_cell.angle_alpha   90.00
_cell.angle_beta   90.00
_cell.angle_gamma   90.00
#
_symmetry.space_group_name_H-M   'P 1'
#
loop_
_entity.id
_entity.type
_entity.pdbx_description
1 polymer ?
#
loop_
_entity_poly.entity_id
_entity_poly.type
_entity_poly.pdbx_seq_one_letter_code
_entity_poly.pdbx_strand_id
1 'polypeptide(L)'
;MTRQRTGRKDETVGLITDLTPAELSASQWLDANRQGWGIENGSHQRLDVSLNDDRCRVRNTNGLLILGMVRRVVIGLFMHWGLQQPKPAQKSLTDFQAVMGEDNLTKAMTFITLRRPKLA
;
A
#
# COMPACT_ATOMS: atom_id res chain seq x y z
N MET A 1 19.19 2.44 -1.63
CA MET A 1 18.98 3.46 -0.57
C MET A 1 19.75 3.02 0.66
N THR A 2 20.97 3.52 0.84
CA THR A 2 21.85 3.14 1.96
C THR A 2 21.31 3.79 3.22
N ARG A 3 20.85 2.99 4.19
CA ARG A 3 20.30 3.50 5.45
C ARG A 3 21.47 4.08 6.28
N GLN A 4 21.69 5.39 6.21
CA GLN A 4 22.56 6.06 7.16
C GLN A 4 21.91 5.94 8.55
N ARG A 5 22.40 4.96 9.31
CA ARG A 5 21.98 4.70 10.69
C ARG A 5 23.03 5.19 11.69
N THR A 6 24.26 5.39 11.22
CA THR A 6 25.43 5.77 12.03
C THR A 6 25.44 7.28 12.26
N GLY A 7 25.42 7.72 13.52
CA GLY A 7 25.55 9.13 13.92
C GLY A 7 24.23 9.89 14.15
N ARG A 8 23.06 9.25 14.04
CA ARG A 8 21.79 9.89 14.37
C ARG A 8 21.62 9.89 15.90
N LYS A 9 21.45 11.07 16.50
CA LYS A 9 21.14 11.20 17.93
C LYS A 9 19.78 10.59 18.22
N ASP A 10 19.59 10.10 19.45
CA ASP A 10 18.28 9.68 19.91
C ASP A 10 17.30 10.85 19.81
N GLU A 11 16.15 10.59 19.17
CA GLU A 11 15.09 11.56 19.00
C GLU A 11 13.98 11.23 20.01
N THR A 12 13.53 12.24 20.75
CA THR A 12 12.36 12.11 21.62
C THR A 12 11.12 12.43 20.80
N VAL A 13 10.27 11.42 20.57
CA VAL A 13 9.02 11.57 19.83
C VAL A 13 7.84 11.44 20.79
N GLY A 14 6.99 12.47 20.83
CA GLY A 14 5.71 12.43 21.55
C GLY A 14 4.62 11.86 20.64
N LEU A 15 3.90 10.86 21.13
CA LEU A 15 2.72 10.29 20.48
C LEU A 15 1.50 10.57 21.35
N ILE A 16 0.34 10.81 20.74
CA ILE A 16 -0.92 11.12 21.44
C ILE A 16 -1.96 10.07 21.05
N THR A 17 -2.73 9.59 22.02
CA THR A 17 -3.82 8.64 21.83
C THR A 17 -4.93 8.92 22.85
N ASP A 18 -6.18 8.65 22.45
CA ASP A 18 -7.33 8.68 23.36
C ASP A 18 -7.47 7.38 24.18
N LEU A 19 -6.67 6.35 23.86
CA LEU A 19 -6.68 5.06 24.55
C LEU A 19 -5.99 5.14 25.92
N THR A 20 -6.56 4.48 26.91
CA THR A 20 -5.94 4.37 28.24
C THR A 20 -4.74 3.41 28.22
N PRO A 21 -3.82 3.48 29.21
CA PRO A 21 -2.70 2.54 29.31
C PRO A 21 -3.09 1.06 29.43
N ALA A 22 -4.33 0.77 29.87
CA ALA A 22 -4.86 -0.60 29.94
C ALA A 22 -5.35 -1.11 28.58
N GLU A 23 -5.79 -0.22 27.69
CA GLU A 23 -6.25 -0.54 26.33
C GLU A 23 -5.09 -0.54 25.32
N LEU A 24 -4.05 0.27 25.57
CA LEU A 24 -2.84 0.34 24.76
C LEU A 24 -1.60 0.31 25.65
N SER A 25 -1.06 -0.89 25.83
CA SER A 25 0.23 -1.04 26.52
C SER A 25 1.37 -0.41 25.72
N ALA A 26 2.48 -0.11 26.39
CA ALA A 26 3.65 0.50 25.76
C ALA A 26 4.21 -0.33 24.59
N SER A 27 4.21 -1.67 24.69
CA SER A 27 4.65 -2.55 23.60
C SER A 27 3.71 -2.48 22.39
N GLN A 28 2.40 -2.53 22.60
CA GLN A 28 1.41 -2.36 21.54
C GLN A 28 1.54 -1.00 20.87
N TRP A 29 1.84 0.05 21.63
CA TRP A 29 2.03 1.39 21.09
C TRP A 29 3.27 1.48 20.20
N LEU A 30 4.40 0.91 20.62
CA LEU A 30 5.61 0.84 19.80
C LEU A 30 5.38 0.06 18.50
N ASP A 31 4.64 -1.05 18.57
CA ASP A 31 4.29 -1.85 17.39
C ASP A 31 3.36 -1.07 16.45
N ALA A 32 2.33 -0.39 16.97
CA ALA A 32 1.44 0.45 16.18
C ALA A 32 2.20 1.60 15.49
N ASN A 33 3.09 2.28 16.23
CA ASN A 33 3.94 3.33 15.67
C ASN A 33 4.83 2.80 14.53
N ARG A 34 5.42 1.61 14.71
CA ARG A 34 6.21 0.95 13.65
C ARG A 34 5.35 0.58 12.45
N GLN A 35 4.13 0.09 12.67
CA GLN A 35 3.20 -0.28 11.60
C GLN A 35 2.71 0.94 10.80
N GLY A 36 2.62 2.11 11.42
CA GLY A 36 2.27 3.37 10.74
C GLY A 36 3.18 3.69 9.54
N TRP A 37 4.48 3.40 9.65
CA TRP A 37 5.43 3.52 8.54
C TRP A 37 5.15 2.57 7.36
N GLY A 38 4.34 1.54 7.57
CA GLY A 38 3.85 0.67 6.50
C GLY A 38 2.97 1.40 5.49
N ILE A 39 2.34 2.52 5.86
CA ILE A 39 1.56 3.37 4.94
C ILE A 39 2.49 4.04 3.94
N GLU A 40 3.58 4.63 4.42
CA GLU A 40 4.59 5.32 3.60
C GLU A 40 5.32 4.34 2.68
N ASN A 41 5.89 3.28 3.25
CA ASN A 41 6.65 2.29 2.50
C ASN A 41 5.77 1.40 1.61
N GLY A 42 4.49 1.26 1.96
CA GLY A 42 3.56 0.38 1.26
C GLY A 42 2.73 1.11 0.21
N SER A 43 1.84 1.99 0.64
CA SER A 43 0.90 2.66 -0.26
C SER A 43 1.48 3.88 -0.94
N HIS A 44 2.17 4.75 -0.19
CA HIS A 44 2.61 6.06 -0.70
C HIS A 44 3.62 5.89 -1.84
N GLN A 45 4.69 5.14 -1.61
CA GLN A 45 5.70 4.88 -2.65
C GLN A 45 5.10 4.27 -3.94
N ARG A 46 4.10 3.38 -3.82
CA ARG A 46 3.46 2.75 -4.98
C ARG A 46 2.57 3.71 -5.76
N LEU A 47 1.92 4.66 -5.09
CA LEU A 47 1.18 5.73 -5.76
C LEU A 47 2.14 6.59 -6.58
N ASP A 48 3.15 7.14 -5.93
CA ASP A 48 4.07 8.11 -6.53
C ASP A 48 4.85 7.50 -7.68
N VAL A 49 5.46 6.33 -7.45
CA VAL A 49 6.43 5.72 -8.37
C VAL A 49 5.78 4.72 -9.31
N SER A 50 5.05 3.74 -8.78
CA SER A 50 4.52 2.64 -9.61
C SER A 50 3.27 3.06 -10.40
N LEU A 51 2.41 3.88 -9.83
CA LEU A 51 1.20 4.39 -10.47
C LEU A 51 1.35 5.82 -11.04
N ASN A 52 2.55 6.38 -10.92
CA ASN A 52 2.92 7.69 -11.48
C ASN A 52 1.97 8.81 -11.05
N ASP A 53 1.62 8.85 -9.76
CA ASP A 53 0.80 9.93 -9.20
C ASP A 53 1.52 11.28 -9.37
N ASP A 54 2.82 11.34 -9.07
CA ASP A 54 3.69 12.52 -9.26
C ASP A 54 3.73 13.05 -10.69
N ARG A 55 3.60 12.16 -11.68
CA ARG A 55 3.63 12.52 -13.10
C ARG A 55 2.22 12.70 -13.69
N CYS A 56 1.18 12.66 -12.87
CA CYS A 56 -0.20 12.83 -13.32
C CYS A 56 -0.41 14.23 -13.89
N ARG A 57 -0.95 14.30 -15.12
CA ARG A 57 -1.22 15.59 -15.81
C ARG A 57 -2.68 16.02 -15.74
N VAL A 58 -3.53 15.27 -15.03
CA VAL A 58 -4.94 15.62 -14.84
C VAL A 58 -5.00 16.88 -13.97
N ARG A 59 -5.63 17.94 -14.48
CA ARG A 59 -5.73 19.24 -13.80
C ARG A 59 -7.14 19.57 -13.31
N ASN A 60 -8.09 18.67 -13.54
CA ASN A 60 -9.44 18.79 -13.02
C ASN A 60 -9.48 18.16 -11.62
N THR A 61 -10.03 18.88 -10.63
CA THR A 61 -10.11 18.43 -9.23
C THR A 61 -10.89 17.12 -9.08
N ASN A 62 -12.04 16.99 -9.74
CA ASN A 62 -12.83 15.76 -9.71
C ASN A 62 -12.10 14.61 -10.42
N GLY A 63 -11.44 14.90 -11.54
CA GLY A 63 -10.62 13.92 -12.25
C GLY A 63 -9.47 13.39 -11.39
N LEU A 64 -8.77 14.27 -10.67
CA LEU A 64 -7.72 13.89 -9.73
C LEU A 64 -8.27 13.03 -8.58
N LEU A 65 -9.41 13.41 -8.00
CA LEU A 65 -10.05 12.65 -6.93
C LEU A 65 -10.42 11.23 -7.38
N ILE A 66 -11.11 11.11 -8.51
CA ILE A 66 -11.54 9.82 -9.07
C ILE A 66 -10.32 8.96 -9.36
N LEU A 67 -9.30 9.51 -10.03
CA LEU A 67 -8.09 8.78 -10.36
C LEU A 67 -7.34 8.34 -9.09
N GLY A 68 -7.24 9.20 -8.08
CA GLY A 68 -6.64 8.89 -6.79
C GLY A 68 -7.36 7.78 -6.03
N MET A 69 -8.70 7.73 -6.11
CA MET A 69 -9.51 6.65 -5.56
C MET A 69 -9.24 5.33 -6.29
N VAL A 70 -9.29 5.34 -7.63
CA VAL A 70 -9.05 4.13 -8.45
C VAL A 70 -7.65 3.58 -8.19
N ARG A 71 -6.62 4.43 -8.15
CA ARG A 71 -5.24 4.00 -7.84
C ARG A 71 -5.12 3.32 -6.48
N ARG A 72 -5.80 3.85 -5.45
CA ARG A 72 -5.82 3.25 -4.10
C ARG A 72 -6.56 1.90 -4.09
N VAL A 73 -7.64 1.78 -4.85
CA VAL A 73 -8.32 0.46 -5.05
C VAL A 73 -7.34 -0.53 -5.67
N VAL A 74 -6.65 -0.16 -6.76
CA VAL A 74 -5.65 -1.03 -7.41
C VAL A 74 -4.56 -1.48 -6.42
N ILE A 75 -4.06 -0.59 -5.56
CA ILE A 75 -3.09 -0.97 -4.51
C ILE A 75 -3.71 -1.96 -3.53
N GLY A 76 -4.92 -1.73 -3.04
CA GLY A 76 -5.61 -2.65 -2.13
C GLY A 76 -5.80 -4.05 -2.74
N LEU A 77 -6.20 -4.09 -4.01
CA LEU A 77 -6.34 -5.31 -4.80
C LEU A 77 -5.01 -6.06 -4.96
N PHE A 78 -3.93 -5.34 -5.28
CA PHE A 78 -2.58 -5.88 -5.32
C PHE A 78 -2.15 -6.47 -3.97
N MET A 79 -2.35 -5.75 -2.86
CA MET A 79 -1.97 -6.22 -1.54
C MET A 79 -2.71 -7.52 -1.19
N HIS A 80 -4.00 -7.61 -1.52
CA HIS A 80 -4.78 -8.82 -1.30
C HIS A 80 -4.29 -10.00 -2.15
N TRP A 81 -4.02 -9.77 -3.44
CA TRP A 81 -3.48 -10.80 -4.33
C TRP A 81 -2.07 -11.26 -3.88
N GLY A 82 -1.20 -10.32 -3.55
CA GLY A 82 0.20 -10.58 -3.18
C GLY A 82 0.31 -11.45 -1.93
N LEU A 83 -0.58 -11.26 -0.95
CA LEU A 83 -0.64 -12.09 0.26
C LEU A 83 -0.95 -13.57 -0.03
N GLN A 84 -1.60 -13.87 -1.15
CA GLN A 84 -1.94 -15.24 -1.56
C GLN A 84 -0.82 -15.91 -2.37
N GLN A 85 0.24 -15.17 -2.72
CA GLN A 85 1.33 -15.70 -3.54
C GLN A 85 2.33 -16.49 -2.70
N PRO A 86 3.02 -17.50 -3.25
CA PRO A 86 4.00 -18.29 -2.50
C PRO A 86 5.17 -17.50 -1.90
N LYS A 87 5.54 -16.37 -2.53
CA LYS A 87 6.60 -15.46 -2.07
C LYS A 87 6.12 -14.01 -2.12
N PRO A 88 5.26 -13.57 -1.19
CA PRO A 88 4.62 -12.25 -1.23
C PRO A 88 5.62 -11.09 -1.31
N ALA A 89 6.72 -11.20 -0.56
CA ALA A 89 7.77 -10.17 -0.50
C ALA A 89 8.51 -9.95 -1.83
N GLN A 90 8.40 -10.87 -2.79
CA GLN A 90 9.04 -10.78 -4.10
C GLN A 90 8.10 -10.28 -5.20
N LYS A 91 6.82 -10.07 -4.90
CA LYS A 91 5.81 -9.64 -5.87
C LYS A 91 5.74 -8.13 -5.93
N SER A 92 5.83 -7.58 -7.13
CA SER A 92 5.71 -6.15 -7.40
C SER A 92 4.32 -5.79 -7.92
N LEU A 93 3.98 -4.50 -7.88
CA LEU A 93 2.76 -3.99 -8.49
C LEU A 93 2.76 -4.20 -10.02
N THR A 94 3.93 -4.13 -10.64
CA THR A 94 4.09 -4.39 -12.07
C THR A 94 3.79 -5.85 -12.41
N ASP A 95 4.23 -6.82 -11.60
CA ASP A 95 3.89 -8.24 -11.79
C ASP A 95 2.37 -8.45 -11.72
N PHE A 96 1.72 -7.79 -10.78
CA PHE A 96 0.26 -7.83 -10.66
C PHE A 96 -0.43 -7.23 -11.89
N GLN A 97 0.04 -6.07 -12.36
CA GLN A 97 -0.51 -5.45 -13.57
C GLN A 97 -0.31 -6.33 -14.81
N ALA A 98 0.82 -7.02 -14.93
CA ALA A 98 1.06 -7.98 -16.00
C ALA A 98 0.05 -9.14 -15.94
N VAL A 99 -0.08 -9.80 -14.77
CA VAL A 99 -1.04 -10.89 -14.57
C VAL A 99 -2.48 -10.44 -14.84
N MET A 100 -2.86 -9.25 -14.38
CA MET A 100 -4.19 -8.69 -14.61
C MET A 100 -4.41 -8.25 -16.06
N GLY A 101 -3.32 -7.97 -16.79
CA GLY A 101 -3.29 -7.60 -18.20
C GLY A 101 -3.46 -8.77 -19.17
N GLU A 102 -3.14 -9.99 -18.72
CA GLU A 102 -3.25 -11.21 -19.51
C GLU A 102 -4.70 -11.54 -19.89
N ASP A 103 -4.85 -12.42 -20.90
CA ASP A 103 -6.12 -12.99 -21.35
C ASP A 103 -7.22 -11.93 -21.55
N ASN A 104 -6.87 -10.80 -22.18
CA ASN A 104 -7.77 -9.68 -22.42
C ASN A 104 -8.48 -9.18 -21.15
N LEU A 105 -7.73 -9.03 -20.05
CA LEU A 105 -8.22 -8.57 -18.75
C LEU A 105 -9.21 -9.52 -18.07
N THR A 106 -9.33 -10.77 -18.52
CA THR A 106 -10.29 -11.73 -17.94
C THR A 106 -10.08 -11.90 -16.43
N LYS A 107 -8.82 -11.97 -15.98
CA LYS A 107 -8.46 -12.08 -14.56
C LYS A 107 -8.86 -10.82 -13.79
N ALA A 108 -8.63 -9.64 -14.36
CA ALA A 108 -9.03 -8.38 -13.74
C ALA A 108 -10.57 -8.28 -13.59
N MET A 109 -11.30 -8.62 -14.65
CA MET A 109 -12.77 -8.63 -14.63
C MET A 109 -13.32 -9.63 -13.62
N THR A 110 -12.76 -10.84 -13.59
CA THR A 110 -13.09 -11.86 -12.58
C THR A 110 -12.82 -11.36 -11.16
N PHE A 111 -11.71 -10.66 -10.95
CA PHE A 111 -11.31 -10.14 -9.64
C PHE A 111 -12.27 -9.09 -9.09
N ILE A 112 -12.78 -8.20 -9.96
CA ILE A 112 -13.68 -7.11 -9.54
C ILE A 112 -15.16 -7.53 -9.48
N THR A 113 -15.56 -8.57 -10.22
CA THR A 113 -16.97 -9.00 -10.31
C THR A 113 -17.33 -10.13 -9.37
N LEU A 114 -16.38 -11.00 -9.01
CA LEU A 114 -16.65 -12.15 -8.14
C LEU A 114 -16.48 -11.82 -6.67
N ARG A 115 -17.38 -12.35 -5.84
CA ARG A 115 -17.32 -12.23 -4.37
C ARG A 115 -16.10 -12.94 -3.76
N ARG A 116 -15.57 -13.97 -4.43
CA ARG A 116 -14.38 -14.75 -4.02
C ARG A 116 -13.58 -15.16 -5.25
N PRO A 117 -12.79 -14.24 -5.83
CA PRO A 117 -12.04 -14.55 -7.02
C PRO A 117 -10.89 -15.51 -6.68
N LYS A 118 -10.75 -16.59 -7.45
CA LYS A 118 -9.57 -17.47 -7.41
C LYS A 118 -8.62 -17.00 -8.48
N LEU A 119 -7.58 -16.28 -8.07
CA LEU A 119 -6.47 -15.92 -8.94
C LEU A 119 -5.47 -17.08 -8.85
N ALA A 120 -5.61 -18.03 -9.76
CA ALA A 120 -4.70 -19.17 -9.90
C ALA A 120 -3.29 -18.69 -10.29
#